data_AF-R7TTH8-F1
#
_entry.id   AF-R7TTH8-F1
#
_cell.length_a   1.000
_cell.length_b   1.000
_cell.length_c   1.000
_cell.angle_alpha   90.00
_cell.angle_beta   90.00
_cell.angle_gamma   90.00
#
_symmetry.space_group_name_H-M   'P 1'
#
loop_
_entity.id
_entity.type
_entity.pdbx_description
1 polymer ?
#
loop_
_entity_poly.entity_id
_entity_poly.type
_entity_poly.pdbx_seq_one_letter_code
_entity_poly.pdbx_strand_id
1 'polypeptide(L)' 'VNLNIEEMQGVMACPGRIRNISVIAHVDHGKTTLTDSLLSRAGLMSEGQAGCRRATD' A
#
# COMPACT_ATOMS: atom_id res chain seq x y z
N VAL A 1 -2.09 -3.77 12.22
CA VAL A 1 -1.68 -2.36 12.44
C VAL A 1 -2.92 -1.61 12.88
N ASN A 2 -2.87 -0.95 14.03
CA ASN A 2 -3.98 -0.11 14.49
C ASN A 2 -3.77 1.28 13.86
N LEU A 3 -4.58 1.62 12.86
CA LEU A 3 -4.61 2.96 12.29
C LEU A 3 -5.71 3.74 12.99
N ASN A 4 -5.34 4.58 13.96
CA ASN A 4 -6.30 5.50 14.56
C ASN A 4 -6.49 6.73 13.66
N ILE A 5 -7.72 7.22 13.58
CA ILE A 5 -8.09 8.36 12.70
C ILE A 5 -7.28 9.62 13.07
N GLU A 6 -7.01 9.82 14.36
CA GLU A 6 -6.27 10.97 14.88
C GLU A 6 -4.80 10.98 14.42
N GLU A 7 -4.15 9.82 14.39
CA GLU A 7 -2.77 9.69 13.90
C GLU A 7 -2.67 9.95 12.40
N MET A 8 -3.67 9.50 11.61
CA MET A 8 -3.74 9.82 10.18
C MET A 8 -3.83 11.32 9.94
N GLN A 9 -4.62 12.06 10.72
CA GLN A 9 -4.73 13.51 10.59
C GLN A 9 -3.40 14.22 10.89
N GLY A 10 -2.65 13.74 11.91
CA GLY A 10 -1.32 14.26 12.23
C GLY A 10 -0.29 14.03 11.11
N VAL A 11 -0.33 12.87 10.46
CA VAL A 11 0.56 12.56 9.32
C VAL A 11 0.17 13.40 8.08
N MET A 12 -1.12 13.62 7.85
CA MET A 12 -1.64 14.43 6.75
C MET A 12 -1.32 15.93 6.89
N ALA A 13 -1.05 16.43 8.10
CA ALA A 13 -0.73 17.83 8.35
C ALA A 13 0.61 18.30 7.76
N CYS A 14 1.49 17.38 7.35
CA CYS A 14 2.80 17.69 6.75
C CYS A 14 2.89 17.19 5.29
N PRO A 15 2.42 17.98 4.30
CA PRO A 15 2.41 17.57 2.89
C PRO A 15 3.78 17.17 2.34
N GLY A 16 4.87 17.78 2.84
CA GLY A 16 6.24 17.46 2.40
C GLY A 16 6.70 16.02 2.70
N ARG A 17 5.95 15.28 3.54
CA ARG A 17 6.23 13.87 3.86
C ARG A 17 5.35 12.90 3.04
N ILE A 18 4.42 13.40 2.23
CA ILE A 18 3.55 12.59 1.38
C ILE A 18 4.26 12.33 0.05
N ARG A 19 4.41 11.05 -0.31
CA ARG A 19 5.03 10.63 -1.57
C ARG A 19 4.00 9.88 -2.41
N ASN A 20 3.41 10.59 -3.37
CA ASN A 20 2.52 9.98 -4.36
C ASN A 20 3.38 9.15 -5.31
N ILE A 21 3.16 7.84 -5.35
CA ILE A 21 3.90 6.89 -6.20
C ILE A 21 2.93 6.10 -7.08
N SER A 22 3.39 5.69 -8.26
CA SER A 22 2.67 4.81 -9.17
C SER A 22 3.59 3.71 -9.66
N VAL A 23 3.08 2.48 -9.75
CA VAL A 23 3.83 1.34 -10.29
C VAL A 23 3.36 1.08 -11.73
N ILE A 24 4.28 1.20 -12.70
CA ILE A 24 4.02 0.90 -14.12
C ILE A 24 4.95 -0.25 -14.51
N ALA A 25 4.41 -1.22 -15.25
CA ALA A 25 5.18 -2.32 -15.82
C ALA A 25 4.42 -2.89 -17.02
N HIS A 26 4.94 -3.93 -17.65
CA HIS A 26 4.24 -4.68 -18.69
C HIS A 26 3.19 -5.63 -18.07
N VAL A 27 2.31 -6.22 -18.89
CA VAL A 27 1.39 -7.29 -18.43
C VAL A 27 2.25 -8.48 -17.94
N ASP A 28 1.79 -9.18 -16.90
CA ASP A 28 2.47 -10.33 -16.25
C ASP A 28 3.84 -10.06 -15.59
N HIS A 29 4.26 -8.80 -15.48
CA HIS A 29 5.53 -8.44 -14.81
C HIS A 29 5.40 -8.26 -13.29
N GLY A 30 4.42 -8.92 -12.65
CA GLY A 30 4.32 -8.96 -11.19
C GLY A 30 4.01 -7.63 -10.50
N LYS A 31 3.35 -6.67 -11.18
CA LYS A 31 2.89 -5.41 -10.56
C LYS A 31 2.05 -5.62 -9.31
N THR A 32 1.09 -6.54 -9.40
CA THR A 32 0.21 -6.91 -8.29
C THR A 32 1.02 -7.52 -7.15
N THR A 33 1.94 -8.45 -7.44
CA THR A 33 2.84 -9.07 -6.46
C THR A 33 3.72 -8.05 -5.74
N LEU A 34 4.29 -7.08 -6.48
CA LEU A 34 5.11 -6.02 -5.92
C LEU A 34 4.28 -5.10 -5.01
N THR A 35 3.08 -4.72 -5.46
CA THR A 35 2.20 -3.81 -4.72
C THR A 35 1.70 -4.47 -3.43
N ASP A 36 1.31 -5.75 -3.49
CA ASP A 36 0.86 -6.51 -2.32
C ASP A 36 1.98 -6.70 -1.31
N SER A 37 3.21 -6.93 -1.77
CA SER A 37 4.39 -7.00 -0.89
C SER A 37 4.64 -5.68 -0.17
N LEU A 38 4.44 -4.54 -0.83
CA LEU A 38 4.58 -3.22 -0.21
C LEU A 38 3.46 -2.95 0.80
N LEU A 39 2.21 -3.26 0.46
CA LEU A 39 1.06 -3.08 1.35
C LEU A 39 1.13 -3.98 2.59
N SER A 40 1.59 -5.22 2.41
CA SER A 40 1.83 -6.16 3.50
C SER A 40 2.96 -5.69 4.43
N ARG A 41 4.09 -5.23 3.89
CA ARG A 41 5.21 -4.69 4.70
C ARG A 41 4.86 -3.37 5.39
N ALA A 42 4.00 -2.55 4.80
CA ALA A 42 3.42 -1.38 5.44
C ALA A 42 2.39 -1.75 6.54
N GLY A 43 2.03 -3.04 6.63
CA GLY A 43 1.02 -3.57 7.54
C GLY A 43 -0.38 -3.02 7.28
N LEU A 44 -0.62 -2.47 6.08
CA LEU A 44 -1.91 -2.00 5.60
C LEU A 44 -2.77 -3.17 5.07
N MET A 45 -2.16 -4.33 4.82
CA MET A 45 -2.83 -5.58 4.46
C MET A 45 -2.27 -6.75 5.26
N SER A 46 -3.13 -7.71 5.61
CA SER A 46 -2.71 -8.96 6.27
C SER A 46 -1.89 -9.83 5.31
N GLU A 47 -0.80 -10.44 5.79
CA GLU A 47 0.11 -11.30 5.00
C GLU A 47 -0.64 -12.43 4.27
N GLY A 48 -1.74 -12.95 4.85
CA GLY A 48 -2.57 -13.98 4.21
C GLY A 48 -3.50 -13.49 3.09
N GLN A 49 -3.63 -12.17 2.89
CA GLN A 49 -4.39 -11.57 1.79
C GLN A 49 -3.49 -11.00 0.67
N ALA A 50 -2.18 -10.89 0.93
CA ALA A 50 -1.20 -10.47 -0.08
C ALA A 50 -1.12 -11.54 -1.18
N GLY A 51 -1.45 -11.18 -2.42
CA GLY A 51 -1.47 -12.04 -3.60
C GLY A 51 -2.82 -12.70 -3.91
N CYS A 52 -3.72 -12.85 -2.94
CA CYS A 52 -5.03 -13.50 -3.15
C CYS A 52 -6.15 -12.50 -3.47
N ARG A 53 -6.08 -11.29 -2.90
CA ARG A 53 -7.04 -10.25 -3.21
C ARG A 53 -6.45 -9.44 -4.34
N ARG A 54 -7.05 -9.57 -5.52
CA ARG A 54 -6.99 -8.59 -6.60
C ARG A 54 -7.42 -7.20 -6.08
N ALA A 55 -6.59 -6.57 -5.25
CA ALA A 55 -6.86 -5.27 -4.65
C ALA A 55 -6.59 -4.13 -5.65
N THR A 56 -6.01 -4.47 -6.80
CA THR A 56 -5.63 -3.58 -7.90
C THR A 56 -6.26 -3.97 -9.24
N ASP A 57 -7.16 -4.96 -9.26
CA ASP A 57 -8.10 -5.22 -10.37
C ASP A 57 -9.43 -4.52 -10.03
#